data_AF-A0A7Z7R159-F1
#
_entry.id   AF-A0A7Z7R159-F1
#
_cell.length_a   1.000
_cell.length_b   1.000
_cell.length_c   1.000
_cell.angle_alpha   90.00
_cell.angle_beta   90.00
_cell.angle_gamma   90.00
#
_symmetry.space_group_name_H-M   'P 1'
#
loop_
_entity.id
_entity.type
_entity.pdbx_description
1 polymer ?
#
loop_
_entity_poly.entity_id
_entity_poly.type
_entity_poly.pdbx_seq_one_letter_code
_entity_poly.pdbx_strand_id
1 'polypeptide(L)'
;MIITIKKIFLKDGNVVGAVLYGDIDDGSRFYNMMKKGESTEDYTLVSLLTKGGEEASLSIADMADDETICGCNGVDKGTIVNAITENGFTTVEEVTAKTKAGNSCGKCKPQIAQILQHTLGDDFVAAKPAGICGCTDLTRDQIVTQIRAKGLKTSKEVRHVLNFKNKGGCPKCRPAINYYLNMVYPHDHEDERESRFANERYHANIQNDGTFSVIPQMRGGVTDADQLIRLGEVAKKYHVPLVKVTGSQRVGLYGVKKEELPNIWEDLGMRSASAYGKKTRSVKSCVGKEFCRFGTQYTTRLGIRLEKTFEYIDTPHKFKMGVSGCPRSCVESGVKDFGIISVENGFQIYIGGNGGTEVEKAEFLTTVETEDEVIKLCGALMQYYRETGIYAERTAPWLRRLGFENVKEVLLDPERQNELFERIMDAKKAVEAEPWEAITSNAQARKIFEVEKV
;
A
#
# COMPACT_ATOMS: atom_id res chain seq x y z
N MET A 1 -7.28 -7.92 -15.56
CA MET A 1 -8.34 -7.33 -16.40
C MET A 1 -9.38 -6.77 -15.47
N ILE A 2 -9.37 -5.45 -15.23
CA ILE A 2 -10.57 -4.79 -14.73
C ILE A 2 -11.59 -5.00 -15.84
N ILE A 3 -12.67 -5.73 -15.56
CA ILE A 3 -13.77 -5.85 -16.53
C ILE A 3 -14.44 -4.47 -16.51
N THR A 4 -14.10 -3.65 -17.49
CA THR A 4 -14.82 -2.40 -17.73
C THR A 4 -16.10 -2.72 -18.47
N ILE A 5 -17.24 -2.36 -17.91
CA ILE A 5 -18.55 -2.47 -18.54
C ILE A 5 -19.08 -1.05 -18.69
N LYS A 6 -19.27 -0.62 -19.94
CA LYS A 6 -19.99 0.61 -20.28
C LYS A 6 -21.27 0.21 -21.00
N LYS A 7 -22.42 0.42 -20.36
CA LYS A 7 -23.75 0.25 -20.97
C LYS A 7 -24.39 1.61 -21.10
N ILE A 8 -24.85 1.95 -22.30
CA ILE A 8 -25.55 3.20 -22.59
C ILE A 8 -26.95 2.82 -23.05
N PHE A 9 -27.96 3.46 -22.49
CA PHE A 9 -29.36 3.29 -22.85
C PHE A 9 -29.76 4.43 -23.77
N LEU A 10 -30.27 4.08 -24.94
CA LEU A 10 -30.72 5.03 -25.95
C LEU A 10 -32.25 4.96 -26.08
N LYS A 11 -32.90 6.10 -26.26
CA LYS A 11 -34.30 6.20 -26.65
C LYS A 11 -34.44 7.31 -27.68
N ASP A 12 -35.04 6.99 -28.83
CA ASP A 12 -35.28 7.93 -29.93
C ASP A 12 -34.00 8.70 -30.33
N GLY A 13 -32.88 7.98 -30.46
CA GLY A 13 -31.59 8.55 -30.82
C GLY A 13 -30.85 9.29 -29.70
N ASN A 14 -31.42 9.45 -28.50
CA ASN A 14 -30.80 10.20 -27.40
C ASN A 14 -30.34 9.28 -26.27
N VAL A 15 -29.26 9.68 -25.58
CA VAL A 15 -28.82 8.99 -24.35
C VAL A 15 -29.83 9.28 -23.24
N VAL A 16 -30.41 8.23 -22.66
CA VAL A 16 -31.37 8.32 -21.54
C VAL A 16 -30.88 7.62 -20.26
N GLY A 17 -29.73 6.96 -20.32
CA GLY A 17 -29.13 6.29 -19.17
C GLY A 17 -27.73 5.79 -19.47
N ALA A 18 -26.90 5.64 -18.44
CA ALA A 18 -25.64 4.92 -18.55
C ALA A 18 -25.35 4.12 -17.27
N VAL A 19 -24.79 2.93 -17.42
CA VAL A 19 -24.26 2.08 -16.34
C VAL A 19 -22.78 1.84 -16.66
N LEU A 20 -21.91 2.38 -15.80
CA LEU A 20 -20.46 2.26 -15.92
C LEU A 20 -19.94 1.43 -14.73
N TYR A 21 -19.11 0.43 -15.02
CA TYR A 21 -18.46 -0.43 -14.04
C TYR A 21 -17.00 -0.63 -14.44
N GLY A 22 -16.07 -0.53 -13.48
CA GLY A 22 -14.63 -0.51 -13.77
C GLY A 22 -14.16 0.91 -14.07
N ASP A 23 -13.78 1.19 -15.32
CA ASP A 23 -13.50 2.55 -15.80
C ASP A 23 -14.82 3.33 -16.01
N ILE A 24 -14.92 4.46 -15.29
CA ILE A 24 -16.11 5.31 -15.22
C ILE A 24 -15.83 6.76 -15.65
N ASP A 25 -14.69 7.01 -16.30
CA ASP A 25 -14.22 8.36 -16.63
C ASP A 25 -15.18 9.12 -17.57
N ASP A 26 -16.00 8.40 -18.33
CA ASP A 26 -17.04 8.96 -19.22
C ASP A 26 -18.33 9.37 -18.49
N GLY A 27 -18.43 9.19 -17.18
CA GLY A 27 -19.68 9.41 -16.43
C GLY A 27 -20.25 10.82 -16.58
N SER A 28 -19.41 11.84 -16.51
CA SER A 28 -19.82 13.24 -16.69
C SER A 28 -20.27 13.52 -18.12
N ARG A 29 -19.58 12.95 -19.13
CA ARG A 29 -19.93 13.10 -20.55
C ARG A 29 -21.33 12.56 -20.82
N PHE A 30 -21.60 11.30 -20.44
CA PHE A 30 -22.93 10.71 -20.64
C PHE A 30 -24.01 11.43 -19.83
N TYR A 31 -23.69 11.94 -18.63
CA TYR A 31 -24.63 12.75 -17.87
C TYR A 31 -25.00 14.06 -18.58
N ASN A 32 -24.03 14.74 -19.20
CA ASN A 32 -24.29 15.95 -19.96
C ASN A 32 -25.09 15.66 -21.25
N MET A 33 -24.78 14.58 -21.98
CA MET A 33 -25.58 14.15 -23.14
C MET A 33 -27.04 13.89 -22.76
N MET A 34 -27.29 13.23 -21.61
CA MET A 34 -28.65 13.01 -21.07
C MET A 34 -29.35 14.33 -20.72
N LYS A 35 -28.66 15.26 -20.07
CA LYS A 35 -29.21 16.56 -19.67
C LYS A 35 -29.57 17.42 -20.89
N LYS A 36 -28.74 17.39 -21.94
CA LYS A 36 -28.90 18.21 -23.15
C LYS A 36 -29.85 17.58 -24.18
N GLY A 37 -30.21 16.30 -24.03
CA GLY A 37 -30.97 15.58 -25.06
C GLY A 37 -30.19 15.51 -26.38
N GLU A 38 -28.88 15.27 -26.28
CA GLU A 38 -27.99 15.27 -27.44
C GLU A 38 -28.23 14.01 -28.29
N SER A 39 -28.47 14.22 -29.58
CA SER A 39 -28.67 13.14 -30.55
C SER A 39 -27.38 12.36 -30.74
N THR A 40 -27.50 11.03 -30.79
CA THR A 40 -26.38 10.12 -31.07
C THR A 40 -26.24 9.79 -32.55
N GLU A 41 -27.03 10.43 -33.43
CA GLU A 41 -27.04 10.19 -34.88
C GLU A 41 -25.69 10.51 -35.56
N ASP A 42 -24.96 11.50 -35.03
CA ASP A 42 -23.63 11.88 -35.54
C ASP A 42 -22.48 11.03 -34.96
N TYR A 43 -22.78 10.11 -34.03
CA TYR A 43 -21.78 9.26 -33.39
C TYR A 43 -21.83 7.83 -33.95
N THR A 44 -20.67 7.26 -34.28
CA THR A 44 -20.56 5.81 -34.42
C THR A 44 -20.67 5.14 -33.04
N LEU A 45 -21.25 3.93 -32.96
CA LEU A 45 -21.33 3.17 -31.70
C LEU A 45 -19.96 3.00 -31.03
N VAL A 46 -18.88 2.88 -31.82
CA VAL A 46 -17.51 2.80 -31.32
C VAL A 46 -17.07 4.16 -30.74
N SER A 47 -17.29 5.28 -31.42
CA SER A 47 -16.98 6.63 -30.90
C SER A 47 -17.81 7.03 -29.68
N LEU A 48 -19.01 6.45 -29.54
CA LEU A 48 -19.86 6.67 -28.37
C LEU A 48 -19.32 5.91 -27.15
N LEU A 49 -18.77 4.71 -27.35
CA LEU A 49 -18.29 3.80 -26.30
C LEU A 49 -16.79 3.93 -25.97
N THR A 50 -15.99 4.48 -26.88
CA THR A 50 -14.55 4.66 -26.74
C THR A 50 -14.19 6.11 -27.00
N LYS A 51 -13.33 6.70 -26.14
CA LYS A 51 -12.59 7.90 -26.53
C LYS A 51 -11.81 7.52 -27.78
N GLY A 52 -12.23 8.03 -28.95
CA GLY A 52 -11.48 7.87 -30.19
C GLY A 52 -10.04 8.31 -29.93
N GLY A 53 -9.08 7.52 -30.40
CA GLY A 53 -7.65 7.75 -30.20
C GLY A 53 -7.18 9.01 -30.93
N GLU A 54 -7.40 10.14 -30.29
CA GLU A 54 -6.81 11.46 -30.45
C GLU A 54 -7.26 12.22 -29.19
N GLU A 55 -6.59 13.30 -28.81
CA GLU A 55 -6.82 14.06 -27.58
C GLU A 55 -8.19 14.78 -27.52
N ALA A 56 -9.30 14.09 -27.78
CA ALA A 56 -10.65 14.54 -27.46
C ALA A 56 -10.97 14.24 -25.97
N SER A 57 -10.11 14.69 -25.06
CA SER A 57 -10.69 15.40 -23.93
C SER A 57 -11.40 16.59 -24.55
N LEU A 58 -12.71 16.77 -24.31
CA LEU A 58 -13.27 18.11 -24.44
C LEU A 58 -12.30 19.02 -23.70
N SER A 59 -11.57 19.84 -24.44
CA SER A 59 -10.67 20.81 -23.84
C SER A 59 -11.53 21.59 -22.88
N ILE A 60 -11.06 21.83 -21.67
CA ILE A 60 -11.84 22.66 -20.73
C ILE A 60 -12.12 24.03 -21.34
N ALA A 61 -11.33 24.48 -22.32
CA ALA A 61 -11.61 25.64 -23.15
C ALA A 61 -12.95 25.52 -23.93
N ASP A 62 -13.27 24.34 -24.47
CA ASP A 62 -14.41 24.11 -25.36
C ASP A 62 -15.70 23.71 -24.63
N MET A 63 -15.62 23.41 -23.32
CA MET A 63 -16.79 23.08 -22.51
C MET A 63 -17.68 24.30 -22.26
N ALA A 64 -19.00 24.17 -22.43
CA ALA A 64 -19.95 25.23 -22.06
C ALA A 64 -20.07 25.40 -20.53
N ASP A 65 -20.46 26.59 -20.08
CA ASP A 65 -20.56 26.90 -18.64
C ASP A 65 -21.65 26.08 -17.92
N ASP A 66 -22.68 25.63 -18.61
CA ASP A 66 -23.77 24.83 -18.05
C ASP A 66 -23.44 23.31 -17.96
N GLU A 67 -22.23 22.92 -18.37
CA GLU A 67 -21.76 21.54 -18.30
C GLU A 67 -21.44 21.10 -16.89
N THR A 68 -21.97 19.94 -16.51
CA THR A 68 -21.83 19.42 -15.15
C THR A 68 -20.42 18.92 -14.92
N ILE A 69 -19.76 19.44 -13.88
CA ILE A 69 -18.44 19.01 -13.42
C ILE A 69 -18.57 18.09 -12.20
N CYS A 70 -19.43 18.43 -11.23
CA CYS A 70 -19.69 17.59 -10.06
C CYS A 70 -21.11 17.06 -10.06
N GLY A 71 -21.31 15.84 -10.54
CA GLY A 71 -22.63 15.18 -10.51
C GLY A 71 -23.17 14.93 -9.09
N CYS A 72 -22.30 14.73 -8.10
CA CYS A 72 -22.74 14.48 -6.71
C CYS A 72 -23.37 15.70 -6.03
N ASN A 73 -22.93 16.90 -6.39
CA ASN A 73 -23.37 18.14 -5.77
C ASN A 73 -24.02 19.10 -6.78
N GLY A 74 -24.28 18.63 -8.00
CA GLY A 74 -24.95 19.41 -9.06
C GLY A 74 -24.20 20.67 -9.49
N VAL A 75 -22.86 20.65 -9.50
CA VAL A 75 -22.04 21.84 -9.81
C VAL A 75 -21.58 21.80 -11.26
N ASP A 76 -21.84 22.86 -12.02
CA ASP A 76 -21.40 23.06 -13.40
C ASP A 76 -20.10 23.88 -13.52
N LYS A 77 -19.56 23.95 -14.74
CA LYS A 77 -18.31 24.68 -15.05
C LYS A 77 -18.44 26.16 -14.70
N GLY A 78 -19.55 26.79 -15.07
CA GLY A 78 -19.83 28.21 -14.82
C GLY A 78 -19.83 28.54 -13.33
N THR A 79 -20.41 27.68 -12.49
CA THR A 79 -20.37 27.85 -11.03
C THR A 79 -18.93 27.82 -10.50
N ILE A 80 -18.08 26.95 -11.05
CA ILE A 80 -16.66 26.88 -10.68
C ILE A 80 -15.90 28.12 -11.19
N VAL A 81 -16.09 28.51 -12.46
CA VAL A 81 -15.46 29.69 -13.06
C VAL A 81 -15.86 30.96 -12.31
N ASN A 82 -17.14 31.15 -11.99
CA ASN A 82 -17.62 32.28 -11.19
C ASN A 82 -17.03 32.27 -9.78
N ALA A 83 -16.91 31.09 -9.15
CA ALA A 83 -16.25 31.00 -7.85
C ALA A 83 -14.78 31.46 -7.92
N ILE A 84 -14.08 31.13 -9.01
CA ILE A 84 -12.70 31.56 -9.27
C ILE A 84 -12.62 33.07 -9.51
N THR A 85 -13.41 33.60 -10.44
CA THR A 85 -13.32 35.00 -10.89
C THR A 85 -13.87 35.99 -9.86
N GLU A 86 -14.97 35.69 -9.19
CA GLU A 86 -15.60 36.60 -8.22
C GLU A 86 -14.89 36.61 -6.86
N ASN A 87 -14.29 35.49 -6.45
CA ASN A 87 -13.69 35.35 -5.12
C ASN A 87 -12.15 35.29 -5.16
N GLY A 88 -11.55 35.30 -6.35
CA GLY A 88 -10.09 35.23 -6.53
C GLY A 88 -9.46 33.92 -6.04
N PHE A 89 -10.21 32.81 -6.09
CA PHE A 89 -9.71 31.52 -5.62
C PHE A 89 -8.66 30.96 -6.56
N THR A 90 -7.55 30.48 -6.00
CA THR A 90 -6.42 29.96 -6.78
C THR A 90 -6.18 28.47 -6.56
N THR A 91 -6.92 27.82 -5.66
CA THR A 91 -6.73 26.42 -5.28
C THR A 91 -8.01 25.56 -5.37
N VAL A 92 -7.85 24.23 -5.54
CA VAL A 92 -8.96 23.27 -5.58
C VAL A 92 -9.70 23.23 -4.25
N GLU A 93 -8.99 23.40 -3.14
CA GLU A 93 -9.56 23.40 -1.79
C GLU A 93 -10.51 24.58 -1.58
N GLU A 94 -10.15 25.78 -2.02
CA GLU A 94 -11.01 26.98 -1.93
C GLU A 94 -12.28 26.82 -2.78
N VAL A 95 -12.13 26.35 -4.02
CA VAL A 95 -13.27 26.04 -4.90
C VAL A 95 -14.16 24.96 -4.29
N THR A 96 -13.57 23.90 -3.73
CA THR A 96 -14.31 22.81 -3.06
C THR A 96 -15.07 23.33 -1.83
N ALA A 97 -14.45 24.20 -1.03
CA ALA A 97 -15.06 24.75 0.17
C ALA A 97 -16.31 25.58 -0.14
N LYS A 98 -16.25 26.40 -1.20
CA LYS A 98 -17.34 27.27 -1.66
C LYS A 98 -18.42 26.52 -2.42
N THR A 99 -18.05 25.80 -3.49
CA THR A 99 -19.01 25.18 -4.43
C THR A 99 -19.49 23.81 -3.97
N LYS A 100 -18.82 23.18 -2.99
CA LYS A 100 -18.97 21.78 -2.59
C LYS A 100 -18.55 20.77 -3.67
N ALA A 101 -18.16 21.20 -4.88
CA ALA A 101 -17.65 20.30 -5.90
C ALA A 101 -16.41 19.55 -5.39
N GLY A 102 -16.37 18.22 -5.55
CA GLY A 102 -15.25 17.39 -5.08
C GLY A 102 -15.27 17.05 -3.59
N ASN A 103 -16.24 17.54 -2.80
CA ASN A 103 -16.32 17.25 -1.36
C ASN A 103 -16.89 15.86 -1.05
N SER A 104 -17.78 15.32 -1.90
CA SER A 104 -18.51 14.07 -1.62
C SER A 104 -17.72 12.81 -2.03
N CYS A 105 -17.49 12.62 -3.34
CA CYS A 105 -16.75 11.45 -3.85
C CYS A 105 -15.32 11.78 -4.32
N GLY A 106 -14.96 13.06 -4.42
CA GLY A 106 -13.63 13.52 -4.84
C GLY A 106 -13.30 13.39 -6.33
N LYS A 107 -14.10 12.70 -7.14
CA LYS A 107 -13.75 12.33 -8.53
C LYS A 107 -13.57 13.51 -9.48
N CYS A 108 -14.27 14.61 -9.27
CA CYS A 108 -14.16 15.80 -10.12
C CYS A 108 -13.01 16.74 -9.71
N LYS A 109 -12.24 16.45 -8.65
CA LYS A 109 -11.11 17.30 -8.22
C LYS A 109 -10.04 17.52 -9.30
N PRO A 110 -9.65 16.51 -10.11
CA PRO A 110 -8.73 16.74 -11.22
C PRO A 110 -9.29 17.70 -12.27
N GLN A 111 -10.57 17.59 -12.62
CA GLN A 111 -11.23 18.52 -13.55
C GLN A 111 -11.33 19.92 -12.98
N ILE A 112 -11.62 20.07 -11.68
CA ILE A 112 -11.58 21.38 -11.00
C ILE A 112 -10.19 22.00 -11.09
N ALA A 113 -9.13 21.21 -10.90
CA ALA A 113 -7.75 21.68 -11.02
C ALA A 113 -7.42 22.17 -12.44
N GLN A 114 -7.90 21.45 -13.46
CA GLN A 114 -7.70 21.87 -14.84
C GLN A 114 -8.52 23.13 -15.19
N ILE A 115 -9.73 23.32 -14.63
CA ILE A 115 -10.51 24.56 -14.78
C ILE A 115 -9.77 25.73 -14.14
N LEU A 116 -9.26 25.57 -12.91
CA LEU A 116 -8.42 26.57 -12.26
C LEU A 116 -7.20 26.94 -13.11
N GLN A 117 -6.48 25.93 -13.62
CA GLN A 117 -5.33 26.15 -14.49
C GLN A 117 -5.70 26.91 -15.78
N HIS A 118 -6.84 26.59 -16.38
CA HIS A 118 -7.31 27.26 -17.59
C HIS A 118 -7.79 28.70 -17.31
N THR A 119 -8.51 28.93 -16.21
CA THR A 119 -9.08 30.23 -15.87
C THR A 119 -8.03 31.22 -15.35
N LEU A 120 -7.00 30.74 -14.65
CA LEU A 120 -6.00 31.59 -13.99
C LEU A 120 -4.66 31.65 -14.73
N GLY A 121 -4.37 30.70 -15.62
CA GLY A 121 -3.05 30.62 -16.27
C GLY A 121 -1.93 30.54 -15.23
N ASP A 122 -1.02 31.51 -15.26
CA ASP A 122 0.13 31.61 -14.34
C ASP A 122 -0.27 31.91 -12.88
N ASP A 123 -1.47 32.44 -12.64
CA ASP A 123 -1.99 32.71 -11.28
C ASP A 123 -2.56 31.44 -10.62
N PHE A 124 -2.61 30.32 -11.33
CA PHE A 124 -3.01 29.04 -10.75
C PHE A 124 -1.97 28.55 -9.74
N VAL A 125 -2.38 28.49 -8.48
CA VAL A 125 -1.57 27.87 -7.44
C VAL A 125 -1.90 26.37 -7.44
N ALA A 126 -1.07 25.59 -8.14
CA ALA A 126 -1.09 24.14 -8.02
C ALA A 126 -1.14 23.74 -6.55
N ALA A 127 -2.06 22.85 -6.19
CA ALA A 127 -2.26 22.43 -4.81
C ALA A 127 -0.90 22.13 -4.18
N LYS A 128 -0.56 22.85 -3.10
CA LYS A 128 0.70 22.62 -2.40
C LYS A 128 0.79 21.13 -2.11
N PRO A 129 1.96 20.48 -2.34
CA PRO A 129 2.15 19.08 -2.00
C PRO A 129 1.63 18.84 -0.58
N ALA A 130 0.57 18.05 -0.45
CA ALA A 130 -0.09 17.87 0.83
C ALA A 130 0.92 17.31 1.83
N GLY A 131 1.06 17.99 2.97
CA GLY A 131 1.89 17.49 4.05
C GLY A 131 1.42 16.12 4.51
N ILE A 132 2.29 15.37 5.19
CA ILE A 132 1.99 13.97 5.58
C ILE A 132 0.73 13.84 6.47
N CYS A 133 0.28 14.93 7.09
CA CYS A 133 -0.99 15.08 7.79
C CYS A 133 -1.27 16.57 8.06
N GLY A 134 -2.44 16.92 8.61
CA GLY A 134 -2.78 18.30 8.97
C GLY A 134 -1.90 18.96 10.05
N CYS A 135 -0.94 18.24 10.65
CA CYS A 135 0.01 18.83 11.60
C CYS A 135 1.18 19.56 10.94
N THR A 136 1.38 19.43 9.62
CA THR A 136 2.48 20.07 8.90
C THR A 136 2.12 20.24 7.44
N ASP A 137 2.71 21.24 6.79
CA ASP A 137 2.60 21.43 5.34
C ASP A 137 3.83 20.83 4.62
N LEU A 138 4.75 20.21 5.38
CA LEU A 138 5.95 19.56 4.85
C LEU A 138 5.63 18.19 4.25
N THR A 139 6.16 17.95 3.06
CA THR A 139 6.11 16.64 2.40
C THR A 139 6.99 15.62 3.11
N ARG A 140 6.81 14.35 2.77
CA ARG A 140 7.69 13.26 3.21
C ARG A 140 9.15 13.57 2.92
N ASP A 141 9.49 13.99 1.70
CA ASP A 141 10.88 14.21 1.29
C ASP A 141 11.49 15.42 1.99
N GLN A 142 10.72 16.50 2.18
CA GLN A 142 11.17 17.63 2.98
C GLN A 142 11.47 17.21 4.43
N ILE A 143 10.62 16.39 5.04
CA ILE A 143 10.86 15.88 6.40
C ILE A 143 12.13 15.02 6.44
N VAL A 144 12.29 14.06 5.55
CA VAL A 144 13.46 13.17 5.51
C VAL A 144 14.75 13.94 5.26
N THR A 145 14.74 14.89 4.32
CA THR A 145 15.88 15.78 4.05
C THR A 145 16.26 16.58 5.28
N GLN A 146 15.28 17.15 6.00
CA GLN A 146 15.53 17.93 7.21
C GLN A 146 15.98 17.06 8.39
N ILE A 147 15.49 15.82 8.52
CA ILE A 147 16.01 14.84 9.48
C ILE A 147 17.51 14.64 9.27
N ARG A 148 17.93 14.37 8.03
CA ARG A 148 19.34 14.16 7.69
C ARG A 148 20.17 15.42 7.90
N ALA A 149 19.73 16.55 7.34
CA ALA A 149 20.47 17.80 7.36
C ALA A 149 20.69 18.37 8.77
N LYS A 150 19.72 18.16 9.68
CA LYS A 150 19.79 18.65 11.06
C LYS A 150 20.19 17.57 12.08
N GLY A 151 20.42 16.33 11.64
CA GLY A 151 20.79 15.22 12.53
C GLY A 151 19.73 14.86 13.57
N LEU A 152 18.44 14.96 13.25
CA LEU A 152 17.34 14.76 14.21
C LEU A 152 17.17 13.26 14.52
N LYS A 153 17.19 12.86 15.79
CA LYS A 153 17.20 11.44 16.18
C LYS A 153 15.92 10.97 16.85
N THR A 154 15.03 11.86 17.30
CA THR A 154 13.76 11.47 17.94
C THR A 154 12.54 12.07 17.24
N SER A 155 11.40 11.40 17.33
CA SER A 155 10.17 11.89 16.70
C SER A 155 9.70 13.20 17.34
N LYS A 156 9.98 13.38 18.64
CA LYS A 156 9.72 14.62 19.37
C LYS A 156 10.54 15.76 18.79
N GLU A 157 11.84 15.59 18.60
CA GLU A 157 12.71 16.62 18.00
C GLU A 157 12.24 17.01 16.62
N VAL A 158 11.91 16.05 15.75
CA VAL A 158 11.39 16.32 14.40
C VAL A 158 10.17 17.23 14.45
N ARG A 159 9.18 16.94 15.31
CA ARG A 159 7.97 17.77 15.43
C ARG A 159 8.26 19.18 15.99
N HIS A 160 9.21 19.31 16.90
CA HIS A 160 9.54 20.60 17.51
C HIS A 160 10.36 21.46 16.54
N VAL A 161 11.47 20.93 16.03
CA VAL A 161 12.42 21.63 15.16
C VAL A 161 11.82 21.96 13.79
N LEU A 162 10.98 21.08 13.23
CA LEU A 162 10.30 21.34 11.94
C LEU A 162 8.96 22.05 12.11
N ASN A 163 8.72 22.63 13.29
CA ASN A 163 7.57 23.43 13.63
C ASN A 163 6.19 22.82 13.30
N PHE A 164 5.97 21.54 13.63
CA PHE A 164 4.65 20.93 13.48
C PHE A 164 3.63 21.67 14.34
N LYS A 165 2.41 21.88 13.82
CA LYS A 165 1.29 22.55 14.49
C LYS A 165 0.93 21.83 15.81
N ASN A 166 0.93 20.50 15.81
CA ASN A 166 0.78 19.68 17.01
C ASN A 166 2.14 19.05 17.43
N LYS A 167 2.71 19.54 18.53
CA LYS A 167 3.99 19.07 19.08
C LYS A 167 3.93 17.65 19.66
N GLY A 168 2.77 17.25 20.20
CA GLY A 168 2.51 15.87 20.66
C GLY A 168 2.35 14.88 19.51
N GLY A 169 2.06 15.38 18.30
CA GLY A 169 1.81 14.58 17.11
C GLY A 169 0.42 13.93 17.10
N CYS A 170 0.02 13.42 15.95
CA CYS A 170 -1.25 12.73 15.73
C CYS A 170 -1.02 11.26 15.32
N PRO A 171 -2.08 10.43 15.22
CA PRO A 171 -1.98 9.04 14.77
C PRO A 171 -1.41 8.83 13.35
N LYS A 172 -1.22 9.89 12.56
CA LYS A 172 -0.58 9.83 11.23
C LYS A 172 0.92 10.16 11.30
N CYS A 173 1.30 11.29 11.87
CA CYS A 173 2.69 11.73 11.84
C CYS A 173 3.59 11.01 12.85
N ARG A 174 3.08 10.59 14.02
CA ARG A 174 3.89 9.84 15.01
C ARG A 174 4.49 8.56 14.39
N PRO A 175 3.68 7.64 13.83
CA PRO A 175 4.23 6.44 13.22
C PRO A 175 5.04 6.72 11.94
N ALA A 176 4.66 7.72 11.15
CA ALA A 176 5.40 8.08 9.94
C ALA A 176 6.82 8.58 10.24
N ILE A 177 6.95 9.50 11.20
CA ILE A 177 8.25 10.05 11.61
C ILE A 177 9.11 8.95 12.24
N ASN A 178 8.54 8.11 13.10
CA ASN A 178 9.25 6.97 13.69
C ASN A 178 9.79 6.02 12.59
N TYR A 179 8.96 5.70 11.58
CA TYR A 179 9.41 4.95 10.42
C TYR A 179 10.55 5.65 9.65
N TYR A 180 10.45 6.96 9.40
CA TYR A 180 11.50 7.70 8.70
C TYR A 180 12.82 7.72 9.48
N LEU A 181 12.77 7.85 10.81
CA LEU A 181 13.94 7.80 11.66
C LEU A 181 14.59 6.41 11.64
N ASN A 182 13.80 5.33 11.80
CA ASN A 182 14.28 3.95 11.66
C ASN A 182 14.91 3.67 10.27
N MET A 183 14.39 4.30 9.22
CA MET A 183 14.92 4.17 7.87
C MET A 183 16.23 4.96 7.69
N VAL A 184 16.30 6.18 8.22
CA VAL A 184 17.46 7.08 8.06
C VAL A 184 18.62 6.68 8.97
N TYR A 185 18.32 6.23 10.18
CA TYR A 185 19.27 5.90 11.25
C TYR A 185 18.98 4.53 11.84
N PRO A 186 19.14 3.44 11.05
CA PRO A 186 18.76 2.10 11.49
C PRO A 186 19.49 1.66 12.77
N HIS A 187 20.73 2.11 12.99
CA HIS A 187 21.54 1.75 14.17
C HIS A 187 21.52 2.80 15.30
N ASP A 188 21.11 4.04 15.03
CA ASP A 188 21.21 5.13 16.03
C ASP A 188 19.87 5.59 16.59
N HIS A 189 18.76 5.33 15.89
CA HIS A 189 17.43 5.70 16.37
C HIS A 189 16.85 4.57 17.21
N GLU A 190 16.51 4.87 18.46
CA GLU A 190 15.75 3.97 19.31
C GLU A 190 14.27 3.99 18.89
N ASP A 191 13.76 2.84 18.44
CA ASP A 191 12.39 2.70 17.94
C ASP A 191 11.35 3.08 19.00
N GLU A 192 10.57 4.12 18.74
CA GLU A 192 9.56 4.61 19.69
C GLU A 192 8.29 3.75 19.63
N ARG A 193 8.24 2.69 20.44
CA ARG A 193 7.09 1.74 20.49
C ARG A 193 5.73 2.41 20.70
N GLU A 194 5.68 3.50 21.47
CA GLU A 194 4.46 4.31 21.69
C GLU A 194 3.96 5.04 20.44
N SER A 195 4.83 5.24 19.44
CA SER A 195 4.50 5.85 18.16
C SER A 195 3.97 4.83 17.15
N ARG A 196 4.10 3.53 17.40
CA ARG A 196 3.57 2.46 16.55
C ARG A 196 2.07 2.22 16.80
N PHE A 197 1.38 1.66 15.80
CA PHE A 197 0.00 1.20 15.97
C PHE A 197 -0.05 0.03 16.96
N ALA A 198 -1.21 -0.18 17.62
CA ALA A 198 -1.38 -1.25 18.61
C ALA A 198 -0.88 -2.61 18.11
N ASN A 199 -1.19 -2.96 16.86
CA ASN A 199 -0.78 -4.23 16.25
C ASN A 199 0.75 -4.42 16.17
N GLU A 200 1.47 -3.32 16.00
CA GLU A 200 2.93 -3.31 15.89
C GLU A 200 3.58 -3.18 17.26
N ARG A 201 2.97 -2.40 18.17
CA ARG A 201 3.43 -2.23 19.55
C ARG A 201 3.35 -3.52 20.37
N TYR A 202 2.27 -4.28 20.21
CA TYR A 202 2.01 -5.53 20.93
C TYR A 202 2.46 -6.77 20.16
N HIS A 203 2.96 -6.62 18.93
CA HIS A 203 3.32 -7.74 18.03
C HIS A 203 2.20 -8.78 17.85
N ALA A 204 0.94 -8.33 17.98
CA ALA A 204 -0.27 -9.14 17.93
C ALA A 204 -1.42 -8.28 17.42
N ASN A 205 -2.37 -8.83 16.67
CA ASN A 205 -3.46 -8.03 16.10
C ASN A 205 -4.65 -7.91 17.04
N ILE A 206 -5.01 -6.68 17.38
CA ILE A 206 -6.21 -6.39 18.14
C ILE A 206 -7.47 -6.74 17.33
N GLN A 207 -8.45 -7.33 17.98
CA GLN A 207 -9.73 -7.74 17.43
C GLN A 207 -10.84 -6.76 17.82
N ASN A 208 -12.04 -6.94 17.25
CA ASN A 208 -13.17 -6.02 17.47
C ASN A 208 -13.69 -6.01 18.91
N ASP A 209 -13.42 -7.05 19.69
CA ASP A 209 -13.79 -7.21 21.10
C ASP A 209 -12.62 -6.89 22.06
N GLY A 210 -11.50 -6.38 21.54
CA GLY A 210 -10.30 -6.06 22.33
C GLY A 210 -9.38 -7.26 22.61
N THR A 211 -9.74 -8.47 22.16
CA THR A 211 -8.84 -9.63 22.20
C THR A 211 -7.76 -9.54 21.12
N PHE A 212 -6.85 -10.51 21.08
CA PHE A 212 -5.71 -10.55 20.19
C PHE A 212 -5.65 -11.83 19.36
N SER A 213 -4.80 -11.84 18.34
CA SER A 213 -4.42 -13.05 17.61
C SER A 213 -2.94 -13.37 17.74
N VAL A 214 -2.64 -14.67 17.73
CA VAL A 214 -1.30 -15.24 17.72
C VAL A 214 -1.12 -16.01 16.42
N ILE A 215 -0.17 -15.60 15.60
CA ILE A 215 0.12 -16.24 14.31
C ILE A 215 1.61 -16.57 14.28
N PRO A 216 1.99 -17.84 14.52
CA PRO A 216 3.37 -18.26 14.37
C PRO A 216 3.85 -18.16 12.94
N GLN A 217 5.16 -18.02 12.79
CA GLN A 217 5.82 -18.02 11.51
C GLN A 217 5.86 -19.45 10.96
N MET A 218 5.32 -19.61 9.75
CA MET A 218 5.42 -20.84 8.95
C MET A 218 6.00 -20.42 7.59
N ARG A 219 7.33 -20.39 7.50
CA ARG A 219 8.03 -19.84 6.32
C ARG A 219 7.72 -20.69 5.10
N GLY A 220 7.34 -20.05 3.99
CA GLY A 220 6.89 -20.76 2.78
C GLY A 220 5.63 -21.63 2.98
N GLY A 221 4.91 -21.44 4.09
CA GLY A 221 3.76 -22.27 4.46
C GLY A 221 4.11 -23.67 4.97
N VAL A 222 5.36 -23.91 5.37
CA VAL A 222 5.84 -25.21 5.85
C VAL A 222 5.68 -25.33 7.37
N THR A 223 5.29 -26.53 7.81
CA THR A 223 5.19 -26.96 9.22
C THR A 223 5.48 -28.45 9.31
N ASP A 224 5.78 -28.92 10.51
CA ASP A 224 5.87 -30.35 10.83
C ASP A 224 4.74 -30.81 11.76
N ALA A 225 4.70 -32.12 12.05
CA ALA A 225 3.67 -32.72 12.89
C ALA A 225 3.75 -32.22 14.34
N ASP A 226 4.94 -32.04 14.89
CA ASP A 226 5.15 -31.60 16.28
C ASP A 226 4.67 -30.15 16.47
N GLN A 227 4.95 -29.28 15.51
CA GLN A 227 4.45 -27.90 15.48
C GLN A 227 2.92 -27.85 15.40
N LEU A 228 2.30 -28.71 14.59
CA LEU A 228 0.84 -28.80 14.48
C LEU A 228 0.19 -29.32 15.78
N ILE A 229 0.77 -30.35 16.39
CA ILE A 229 0.32 -30.88 17.69
C ILE A 229 0.41 -29.78 18.74
N ARG A 230 1.56 -29.10 18.84
CA ARG A 230 1.79 -28.01 19.79
C ARG A 230 0.81 -26.85 19.60
N LEU A 231 0.53 -26.45 18.36
CA LEU A 231 -0.51 -25.46 18.05
C LEU A 231 -1.88 -25.88 18.61
N GLY A 232 -2.23 -27.16 18.47
CA GLY A 232 -3.48 -27.72 19.02
C GLY A 232 -3.51 -27.78 20.55
N GLU A 233 -2.40 -28.18 21.18
CA GLU A 233 -2.27 -28.23 22.64
C GLU A 233 -2.35 -26.85 23.27
N VAL A 234 -1.65 -25.86 22.70
CA VAL A 234 -1.74 -24.46 23.10
C VAL A 234 -3.15 -23.93 22.90
N ALA A 235 -3.77 -24.20 21.75
CA ALA A 235 -5.16 -23.79 21.50
C ALA A 235 -6.11 -24.33 22.57
N LYS A 236 -5.93 -25.59 22.97
CA LYS A 236 -6.73 -26.22 24.04
C LYS A 236 -6.44 -25.62 25.41
N LYS A 237 -5.16 -25.45 25.79
CA LYS A 237 -4.73 -24.92 27.09
C LYS A 237 -5.30 -23.53 27.37
N TYR A 238 -5.28 -22.66 26.37
CA TYR A 238 -5.75 -21.27 26.49
C TYR A 238 -7.21 -21.08 26.02
N HIS A 239 -7.95 -22.18 25.80
CA HIS A 239 -9.35 -22.14 25.36
C HIS A 239 -9.56 -21.23 24.14
N VAL A 240 -8.64 -21.28 23.17
CA VAL A 240 -8.63 -20.42 21.99
C VAL A 240 -9.95 -20.59 21.23
N PRO A 241 -10.77 -19.52 21.09
CA PRO A 241 -12.08 -19.63 20.45
C PRO A 241 -12.04 -20.06 18.98
N LEU A 242 -11.00 -19.66 18.24
CA LEU A 242 -10.88 -19.96 16.82
C LEU A 242 -9.43 -20.25 16.41
N VAL A 243 -9.23 -21.43 15.83
CA VAL A 243 -8.02 -21.81 15.09
C VAL A 243 -8.33 -21.75 13.60
N LYS A 244 -7.59 -20.94 12.84
CA LYS A 244 -7.89 -20.68 11.43
C LYS A 244 -6.65 -20.76 10.53
N VAL A 245 -6.77 -21.54 9.45
CA VAL A 245 -5.82 -21.47 8.33
C VAL A 245 -6.03 -20.16 7.59
N THR A 246 -4.99 -19.34 7.54
CA THR A 246 -5.02 -18.00 6.98
C THR A 246 -4.73 -18.02 5.48
N GLY A 247 -5.18 -16.98 4.79
CA GLY A 247 -4.84 -16.76 3.38
C GLY A 247 -3.35 -16.45 3.13
N SER A 248 -2.45 -16.64 4.09
CA SER A 248 -0.99 -16.51 3.95
C SER A 248 -0.26 -17.84 4.16
N GLN A 249 -0.98 -18.97 4.08
CA GLN A 249 -0.45 -20.32 4.35
C GLN A 249 0.07 -20.48 5.79
N ARG A 250 -0.64 -19.90 6.77
CA ARG A 250 -0.28 -19.98 8.20
C ARG A 250 -1.47 -20.36 9.06
N VAL A 251 -1.25 -20.93 10.24
CA VAL A 251 -2.27 -21.13 11.28
C VAL A 251 -2.29 -19.92 12.20
N GLY A 252 -3.49 -19.41 12.48
CA GLY A 252 -3.69 -18.35 13.47
C GLY A 252 -4.64 -18.77 14.59
N LEU A 253 -4.30 -18.37 15.81
CA LEU A 253 -5.09 -18.50 17.03
C LEU A 253 -5.75 -17.15 17.31
N TYR A 254 -7.07 -17.10 17.45
CA TYR A 254 -7.84 -15.86 17.57
C TYR A 254 -8.70 -15.87 18.83
N GLY A 255 -8.82 -14.71 19.47
CA GLY A 255 -9.70 -14.53 20.62
C GLY A 255 -8.99 -14.65 21.96
N VAL A 256 -7.66 -14.42 21.99
CA VAL A 256 -6.84 -14.57 23.19
C VAL A 256 -6.69 -13.25 23.93
N LYS A 257 -6.59 -13.27 25.25
CA LYS A 257 -6.48 -12.04 26.04
C LYS A 257 -5.06 -11.45 25.93
N LYS A 258 -4.94 -10.14 26.16
CA LYS A 258 -3.65 -9.42 26.05
C LYS A 258 -2.61 -10.02 27.00
N GLU A 259 -3.02 -10.27 28.24
CA GLU A 259 -2.20 -10.78 29.33
C GLU A 259 -1.74 -12.23 29.13
N GLU A 260 -2.42 -12.99 28.26
CA GLU A 260 -2.06 -14.38 27.95
C GLU A 260 -0.99 -14.47 26.85
N LEU A 261 -0.79 -13.39 26.07
CA LEU A 261 0.10 -13.42 24.90
C LEU A 261 1.51 -13.91 25.25
N PRO A 262 2.22 -13.41 26.29
CA PRO A 262 3.56 -13.89 26.61
C PRO A 262 3.60 -15.40 26.88
N ASN A 263 2.66 -15.92 27.68
CA ASN A 263 2.62 -17.33 28.05
C ASN A 263 2.29 -18.23 26.85
N ILE A 264 1.39 -17.77 25.96
CA ILE A 264 1.08 -18.48 24.71
C ILE A 264 2.34 -18.59 23.84
N TRP A 265 3.12 -17.52 23.69
CA TRP A 265 4.34 -17.55 22.91
C TRP A 265 5.45 -18.42 23.52
N GLU A 266 5.56 -18.44 24.86
CA GLU A 266 6.45 -19.37 25.57
C GLU A 266 6.10 -20.83 25.30
N ASP A 267 4.82 -21.20 25.45
CA ASP A 267 4.38 -22.58 25.22
C ASP A 267 4.49 -22.99 23.75
N LEU A 268 4.28 -22.05 22.83
CA LEU A 268 4.49 -22.31 21.40
C LEU A 268 5.96 -22.56 21.09
N GLY A 269 6.89 -21.79 21.68
CA GLY A 269 8.30 -21.87 21.32
C GLY A 269 8.55 -21.70 19.82
N MET A 270 7.69 -20.92 19.15
CA MET A 270 7.75 -20.64 17.71
C MET A 270 7.98 -19.14 17.50
N ARG A 271 8.61 -18.78 16.38
CA ARG A 271 8.82 -17.38 16.01
C ARG A 271 7.50 -16.72 15.62
N SER A 272 7.35 -15.42 15.88
CA SER A 272 6.15 -14.71 15.46
C SER A 272 6.20 -14.28 14.01
N ALA A 273 5.08 -14.50 13.31
CA ALA A 273 4.88 -13.86 12.04
C ALA A 273 4.64 -12.36 12.26
N SER A 274 5.32 -11.51 11.47
CA SER A 274 4.95 -10.09 11.30
C SER A 274 3.62 -9.93 10.54
N ALA A 275 2.60 -10.72 10.89
CA ALA A 275 1.35 -10.91 10.17
C ALA A 275 0.50 -9.64 10.07
N TYR A 276 0.80 -8.61 10.87
CA TYR A 276 0.03 -7.37 10.97
C TYR A 276 0.85 -6.08 10.92
N GLY A 277 2.19 -6.17 10.92
CA GLY A 277 3.04 -4.99 10.80
C GLY A 277 3.09 -4.39 9.40
N LYS A 278 3.58 -3.16 9.31
CA LYS A 278 4.00 -2.53 8.04
C LYS A 278 5.43 -2.96 7.75
N LYS A 279 5.56 -4.26 7.48
CA LYS A 279 6.80 -5.00 7.30
C LYS A 279 6.61 -6.03 6.20
N THR A 280 7.67 -6.77 5.90
CA THR A 280 7.55 -8.09 5.24
C THR A 280 6.58 -8.97 6.02
N ARG A 281 5.50 -9.44 5.37
CA ARG A 281 4.47 -10.26 6.01
C ARG A 281 4.67 -11.74 5.78
N SER A 282 4.33 -12.21 4.58
CA SER A 282 4.36 -13.62 4.21
C SER A 282 4.92 -13.78 2.83
N VAL A 283 5.75 -14.80 2.66
CA VAL A 283 6.14 -15.31 1.36
C VAL A 283 5.32 -16.58 1.12
N LYS A 284 4.34 -16.49 0.22
CA LYS A 284 3.61 -17.69 -0.19
C LYS A 284 4.45 -18.48 -1.18
N SER A 285 4.44 -19.80 -1.07
CA SER A 285 5.02 -20.69 -2.07
C SER A 285 4.09 -21.85 -2.39
N CYS A 286 4.05 -22.28 -3.66
CA CYS A 286 3.51 -23.60 -3.96
C CYS A 286 4.57 -24.67 -3.68
N VAL A 287 4.19 -25.94 -3.81
CA VAL A 287 5.09 -27.08 -3.55
C VAL A 287 6.21 -27.25 -4.59
N GLY A 288 6.15 -26.49 -5.70
CA GLY A 288 7.23 -26.40 -6.69
C GLY A 288 7.64 -27.71 -7.34
N LYS A 289 8.86 -27.75 -7.88
CA LYS A 289 9.48 -28.92 -8.53
C LYS A 289 9.61 -30.14 -7.62
N GLU A 290 9.63 -29.91 -6.31
CA GLU A 290 9.80 -30.97 -5.31
C GLU A 290 8.64 -31.97 -5.31
N PHE A 291 7.40 -31.49 -5.52
CA PHE A 291 6.20 -32.34 -5.46
C PHE A 291 5.23 -32.17 -6.62
N CYS A 292 5.23 -31.02 -7.32
CA CYS A 292 4.29 -30.77 -8.41
C CYS A 292 4.88 -31.21 -9.74
N ARG A 293 4.16 -32.04 -10.50
CA ARG A 293 4.52 -32.44 -11.87
C ARG A 293 4.72 -31.29 -12.86
N PHE A 294 4.27 -30.08 -12.50
CA PHE A 294 4.39 -28.87 -13.32
C PHE A 294 5.43 -27.88 -12.79
N GLY A 295 5.99 -28.12 -11.61
CA GLY A 295 6.94 -27.20 -11.01
C GLY A 295 8.27 -27.22 -11.75
N THR A 296 8.72 -26.06 -12.22
CA THR A 296 10.00 -25.93 -12.93
C THR A 296 11.17 -25.66 -11.98
N GLN A 297 10.92 -25.04 -10.82
CA GLN A 297 11.94 -24.66 -9.82
C GLN A 297 11.51 -24.98 -8.37
N TYR A 298 12.46 -24.96 -7.43
CA TYR A 298 12.25 -25.23 -6.00
C TYR A 298 11.66 -24.04 -5.23
N THR A 299 10.35 -23.84 -5.35
CA THR A 299 9.68 -22.65 -4.81
C THR A 299 9.59 -22.58 -3.30
N THR A 300 9.42 -23.70 -2.60
CA THR A 300 9.38 -23.73 -1.14
C THR A 300 10.71 -23.25 -0.54
N ARG A 301 11.83 -23.75 -1.08
CA ARG A 301 13.19 -23.33 -0.68
C ARG A 301 13.39 -21.83 -0.90
N LEU A 302 13.10 -21.33 -2.10
CA LEU A 302 13.23 -19.92 -2.41
C LEU A 302 12.30 -19.05 -1.55
N GLY A 303 11.07 -19.49 -1.30
CA GLY A 303 10.11 -18.81 -0.44
C GLY A 303 10.60 -18.67 1.00
N ILE A 304 11.14 -19.76 1.58
CA ILE A 304 11.75 -19.74 2.91
C ILE A 304 12.96 -18.80 2.94
N ARG A 305 13.79 -18.82 1.89
CA ARG A 305 14.98 -17.97 1.78
C ARG A 305 14.60 -16.49 1.77
N LEU A 306 13.67 -16.09 0.91
CA LEU A 306 13.12 -14.72 0.87
C LEU A 306 12.58 -14.27 2.23
N GLU A 307 11.81 -15.13 2.89
CA GLU A 307 11.23 -14.79 4.18
C GLU A 307 12.31 -14.61 5.26
N LYS A 308 13.29 -15.52 5.34
CA LYS A 308 14.43 -15.42 6.26
C LYS A 308 15.24 -14.13 6.05
N THR A 309 15.49 -13.78 4.78
CA THR A 309 16.32 -12.62 4.44
C THR A 309 15.63 -11.31 4.85
N PHE A 310 14.33 -11.18 4.58
CA PHE A 310 13.63 -9.89 4.68
C PHE A 310 12.63 -9.77 5.84
N GLU A 311 12.46 -10.79 6.68
CA GLU A 311 11.59 -10.72 7.85
C GLU A 311 11.97 -9.56 8.79
N TYR A 312 10.96 -9.00 9.45
CA TYR A 312 11.04 -7.93 10.45
C TYR A 312 11.54 -6.56 9.97
N ILE A 313 11.97 -6.42 8.70
CA ILE A 313 12.29 -5.13 8.10
C ILE A 313 11.03 -4.28 7.94
N ASP A 314 11.06 -3.05 8.45
CA ASP A 314 10.01 -2.05 8.27
C ASP A 314 9.95 -1.52 6.83
N THR A 315 8.74 -1.44 6.30
CA THR A 315 8.40 -0.89 4.98
C THR A 315 7.29 0.15 5.12
N PRO A 316 7.08 1.07 4.15
CA PRO A 316 6.05 2.11 4.28
C PRO A 316 4.65 1.54 4.55
N HIS A 317 4.35 0.36 4.00
CA HIS A 317 3.18 -0.44 4.32
C HIS A 317 3.52 -1.95 4.22
N LYS A 318 2.61 -2.85 4.60
CA LYS A 318 2.70 -4.31 4.41
C LYS A 318 3.27 -4.70 3.04
N PHE A 319 4.27 -5.58 3.04
CA PHE A 319 4.93 -6.11 1.84
C PHE A 319 4.75 -7.62 1.76
N LYS A 320 4.17 -8.12 0.65
CA LYS A 320 3.85 -9.52 0.43
C LYS A 320 4.57 -10.05 -0.80
N MET A 321 5.03 -11.30 -0.70
CA MET A 321 5.70 -11.97 -1.80
C MET A 321 5.00 -13.27 -2.16
N GLY A 322 5.22 -13.75 -3.38
CA GLY A 322 4.69 -15.03 -3.86
C GLY A 322 5.64 -15.70 -4.83
N VAL A 323 5.94 -16.98 -4.59
CA VAL A 323 6.81 -17.82 -5.41
C VAL A 323 5.99 -18.94 -6.03
N SER A 324 5.68 -18.80 -7.32
CA SER A 324 4.92 -19.80 -8.08
C SER A 324 5.85 -20.59 -8.98
N GLY A 325 5.79 -21.92 -8.93
CA GLY A 325 6.71 -22.80 -9.65
C GLY A 325 6.39 -22.99 -11.14
N CYS A 326 5.32 -22.37 -11.64
CA CYS A 326 4.93 -22.38 -13.05
C CYS A 326 3.91 -21.27 -13.34
N PRO A 327 3.58 -21.00 -14.62
CA PRO A 327 2.61 -19.97 -15.02
C PRO A 327 1.18 -20.11 -14.46
N ARG A 328 0.83 -21.25 -13.85
CA ARG A 328 -0.47 -21.43 -13.16
C ARG A 328 -0.62 -20.54 -11.93
N SER A 329 0.48 -20.01 -11.40
CA SER A 329 0.47 -18.99 -10.36
C SER A 329 -0.37 -19.34 -9.12
N CYS A 330 -0.23 -20.56 -8.59
CA CYS A 330 -1.06 -21.07 -7.48
C CYS A 330 -1.01 -20.22 -6.19
N VAL A 331 -0.02 -19.34 -6.04
CA VAL A 331 0.08 -18.41 -4.91
C VAL A 331 -0.25 -16.96 -5.27
N GLU A 332 -0.91 -16.76 -6.41
CA GLU A 332 -1.33 -15.47 -6.93
C GLU A 332 -0.16 -14.48 -7.07
N SER A 333 0.96 -14.89 -7.67
CA SER A 333 2.19 -14.07 -7.78
C SER A 333 1.92 -12.73 -8.49
N GLY A 334 1.00 -12.69 -9.45
CA GLY A 334 0.67 -11.49 -10.22
C GLY A 334 -0.09 -10.40 -9.46
N VAL A 335 -0.39 -10.58 -8.17
CA VAL A 335 -1.03 -9.55 -7.31
C VAL A 335 -0.27 -9.34 -5.99
N LYS A 336 1.00 -9.76 -5.95
CA LYS A 336 1.91 -9.53 -4.83
C LYS A 336 2.72 -8.26 -5.05
N ASP A 337 3.21 -7.68 -3.95
CA ASP A 337 4.12 -6.55 -4.01
C ASP A 337 5.42 -6.95 -4.75
N PHE A 338 5.89 -8.20 -4.55
CA PHE A 338 6.94 -8.86 -5.33
C PHE A 338 6.53 -10.29 -5.69
N GLY A 339 6.23 -10.54 -6.97
CA GLY A 339 5.78 -11.81 -7.50
C GLY A 339 6.87 -12.51 -8.30
N ILE A 340 7.00 -13.83 -8.10
CA ILE A 340 7.90 -14.69 -8.87
C ILE A 340 7.07 -15.78 -9.55
N ILE A 341 7.28 -15.95 -10.84
CA ILE A 341 6.77 -17.08 -11.62
C ILE A 341 7.96 -17.80 -12.24
N SER A 342 8.21 -19.02 -11.80
CA SER A 342 9.27 -19.85 -12.33
C SER A 342 8.93 -20.37 -13.73
N VAL A 343 9.95 -20.40 -14.57
CA VAL A 343 9.98 -20.99 -15.91
C VAL A 343 11.17 -21.95 -15.99
N GLU A 344 11.36 -22.65 -17.11
CA GLU A 344 12.46 -23.62 -17.23
C GLU A 344 13.83 -22.97 -17.12
N ASN A 345 13.98 -21.78 -17.72
CA ASN A 345 15.24 -21.03 -17.78
C ASN A 345 15.40 -19.97 -16.68
N GLY A 346 14.58 -20.00 -15.62
CA GLY A 346 14.76 -19.09 -14.47
C GLY A 346 13.46 -18.61 -13.83
N PHE A 347 13.43 -17.32 -13.48
CA PHE A 347 12.41 -16.69 -12.65
C PHE A 347 11.94 -15.38 -13.27
N GLN A 348 10.68 -15.33 -13.69
CA GLN A 348 10.01 -14.10 -14.11
C GLN A 348 9.62 -13.30 -12.86
N ILE A 349 10.03 -12.04 -12.82
CA ILE A 349 9.83 -11.14 -11.70
C ILE A 349 8.75 -10.12 -12.04
N TYR A 350 7.79 -9.97 -11.13
CA TYR A 350 6.68 -9.03 -11.23
C TYR A 350 6.64 -8.12 -10.00
N ILE A 351 6.35 -6.83 -10.19
CA ILE A 351 6.35 -5.84 -9.10
C ILE A 351 5.08 -5.00 -9.07
N GLY A 352 4.74 -4.47 -7.89
CA GLY A 352 3.66 -3.49 -7.74
C GLY A 352 2.24 -4.08 -7.82
N GLY A 353 2.06 -5.38 -7.57
CA GLY A 353 0.73 -5.98 -7.50
C GLY A 353 0.00 -5.69 -6.18
N ASN A 354 -1.34 -5.70 -6.22
CA ASN A 354 -2.18 -5.53 -5.04
C ASN A 354 -3.45 -6.37 -5.11
N GLY A 355 -3.55 -7.44 -4.33
CA GLY A 355 -4.80 -8.20 -4.13
C GLY A 355 -5.74 -7.58 -3.09
N GLY A 356 -5.90 -6.25 -3.08
CA GLY A 356 -6.71 -5.48 -2.12
C GLY A 356 -8.11 -5.16 -2.63
N THR A 357 -8.74 -4.13 -2.03
CA THR A 357 -10.03 -3.56 -2.50
C THR A 357 -9.91 -3.04 -3.93
N GLU A 358 -8.80 -2.38 -4.23
CA GLU A 358 -8.36 -2.05 -5.59
C GLU A 358 -7.39 -3.13 -6.04
N VAL A 359 -7.83 -3.95 -6.99
CA VAL A 359 -7.01 -5.04 -7.52
C VAL A 359 -6.07 -4.46 -8.58
N GLU A 360 -4.77 -4.51 -8.30
CA GLU A 360 -3.73 -4.08 -9.23
C GLU A 360 -2.93 -5.30 -9.67
N LYS A 361 -2.78 -5.43 -11.00
CA LYS A 361 -1.92 -6.45 -11.60
C LYS A 361 -0.46 -5.98 -11.44
N ALA A 362 0.42 -6.88 -11.03
CA ALA A 362 1.85 -6.64 -11.01
C ALA A 362 2.41 -6.53 -12.44
N GLU A 363 3.33 -5.60 -12.65
CA GLU A 363 4.02 -5.37 -13.92
C GLU A 363 5.22 -6.31 -14.05
N PHE A 364 5.47 -6.84 -15.25
CA PHE A 364 6.62 -7.68 -15.52
C PHE A 364 7.90 -6.85 -15.54
N LEU A 365 8.84 -7.13 -14.65
CA LEU A 365 10.10 -6.40 -14.52
C LEU A 365 11.19 -6.98 -15.42
N THR A 366 11.54 -8.25 -15.20
CA THR A 366 12.60 -8.96 -15.92
C THR A 366 12.53 -10.47 -15.64
N THR A 367 13.38 -11.25 -16.31
CA THR A 367 13.67 -12.65 -15.99
C THR A 367 15.10 -12.76 -15.48
N VAL A 368 15.32 -13.46 -14.38
CA VAL A 368 16.65 -13.77 -13.83
C VAL A 368 16.86 -15.29 -13.76
N GLU A 369 18.11 -15.75 -13.80
CA GLU A 369 18.42 -17.17 -13.90
C GLU A 369 18.54 -17.83 -12.52
N THR A 370 19.06 -17.09 -11.54
CA THR A 370 19.45 -17.64 -10.24
C THR A 370 18.59 -17.13 -9.08
N GLU A 371 18.48 -17.94 -8.03
CA GLU A 371 17.83 -17.52 -6.78
C GLU A 371 18.52 -16.29 -6.16
N ASP A 372 19.84 -16.16 -6.31
CA ASP A 372 20.62 -15.05 -5.76
C ASP A 372 20.21 -13.72 -6.39
N GLU A 373 20.03 -13.70 -7.71
CA GLU A 373 19.49 -12.54 -8.42
C GLU A 373 18.07 -12.20 -7.98
N VAL A 374 17.22 -13.21 -7.70
CA VAL A 374 15.87 -12.98 -7.14
C VAL A 374 15.96 -12.29 -5.78
N ILE A 375 16.80 -12.77 -4.88
CA ILE A 375 17.00 -12.17 -3.55
C ILE A 375 17.51 -10.73 -3.71
N LYS A 376 18.50 -10.52 -4.58
CA LYS A 376 19.13 -9.22 -4.81
C LYS A 376 18.13 -8.20 -5.32
N LEU A 377 17.35 -8.56 -6.34
CA LEU A 377 16.34 -7.68 -6.94
C LEU A 377 15.18 -7.39 -5.97
N CYS A 378 14.77 -8.39 -5.16
CA CYS A 378 13.78 -8.18 -4.12
C CYS A 378 14.26 -7.18 -3.07
N GLY A 379 15.51 -7.32 -2.62
CA GLY A 379 16.13 -6.41 -1.66
C GLY A 379 16.27 -5.00 -2.22
N ALA A 380 16.71 -4.86 -3.47
CA ALA A 380 16.82 -3.57 -4.14
C ALA A 380 15.46 -2.86 -4.27
N LEU A 381 14.41 -3.57 -4.71
CA LEU A 381 13.04 -3.04 -4.74
C LEU A 381 12.57 -2.62 -3.35
N MET A 382 12.79 -3.46 -2.34
CA MET A 382 12.37 -3.19 -0.97
C MET A 382 13.06 -1.93 -0.43
N GLN A 383 14.37 -1.77 -0.66
CA GLN A 383 15.09 -0.57 -0.25
C GLN A 383 14.59 0.67 -0.97
N TYR A 384 14.41 0.58 -2.30
CA TYR A 384 13.99 1.72 -3.08
C TYR A 384 12.59 2.18 -2.64
N TYR A 385 11.68 1.23 -2.42
CA TYR A 385 10.37 1.50 -1.84
C TYR A 385 10.45 2.08 -0.42
N ARG A 386 11.37 1.60 0.43
CA ARG A 386 11.58 2.20 1.76
C ARG A 386 11.98 3.67 1.66
N GLU A 387 12.93 3.97 0.78
CA GLU A 387 13.58 5.27 0.62
C GLU A 387 12.76 6.30 -0.15
N THR A 388 11.73 5.89 -0.89
CA THR A 388 10.91 6.79 -1.74
C THR A 388 9.41 6.69 -1.49
N GLY A 389 8.96 5.69 -0.73
CA GLY A 389 7.56 5.52 -0.35
C GLY A 389 7.10 6.53 0.70
N ILE A 390 5.87 7.00 0.54
CA ILE A 390 5.14 7.75 1.57
C ILE A 390 4.67 6.74 2.62
N TYR A 391 4.73 7.08 3.91
CA TYR A 391 4.32 6.13 4.94
C TYR A 391 2.83 5.80 4.80
N ALA A 392 2.50 4.52 4.92
CA ALA A 392 1.20 3.92 4.60
C ALA A 392 0.81 3.86 3.11
N GLU A 393 1.69 4.24 2.17
CA GLU A 393 1.51 4.01 0.74
C GLU A 393 1.79 2.55 0.39
N ARG A 394 0.94 1.88 -0.42
CA ARG A 394 1.21 0.53 -0.93
C ARG A 394 2.16 0.57 -2.13
N THR A 395 2.80 -0.54 -2.47
CA THR A 395 3.70 -0.63 -3.63
C THR A 395 3.01 -0.30 -4.95
N ALA A 396 1.74 -0.64 -5.15
CA ALA A 396 1.03 -0.35 -6.39
C ALA A 396 0.83 1.18 -6.65
N PRO A 397 0.24 1.97 -5.71
CA PRO A 397 0.25 3.44 -5.82
C PRO A 397 1.65 4.05 -5.93
N TRP A 398 2.62 3.51 -5.17
CA TRP A 398 4.01 3.97 -5.22
C TRP A 398 4.63 3.80 -6.61
N LEU A 399 4.44 2.64 -7.23
CA LEU A 399 4.94 2.33 -8.57
C LEU A 399 4.29 3.23 -9.62
N ARG A 400 2.99 3.50 -9.49
CA ARG A 400 2.27 4.46 -10.35
C ARG A 400 2.81 5.87 -10.21
N ARG A 401 3.08 6.32 -8.97
CA ARG A 401 3.59 7.66 -8.67
C ARG A 401 5.01 7.87 -9.18
N LEU A 402 5.89 6.88 -9.03
CA LEU A 402 7.28 6.98 -9.52
C LEU A 402 7.42 6.68 -11.01
N GLY A 403 6.45 5.99 -11.61
CA GLY A 403 6.51 5.48 -12.97
C GLY A 403 7.24 4.14 -13.04
N PHE A 404 6.63 3.15 -13.69
CA PHE A 404 7.21 1.81 -13.80
C PHE A 404 8.56 1.83 -14.51
N GLU A 405 8.70 2.56 -15.62
CA GLU A 405 9.97 2.62 -16.37
C GLU A 405 11.12 3.21 -15.55
N ASN A 406 10.86 4.26 -14.75
CA ASN A 406 11.85 4.83 -13.84
C ASN A 406 12.27 3.82 -12.76
N VAL A 407 11.31 3.14 -12.14
CA VAL A 407 11.61 2.09 -11.15
C VAL A 407 12.40 0.95 -11.79
N LYS A 408 12.04 0.53 -13.00
CA LYS A 408 12.74 -0.50 -13.75
C LYS A 408 14.18 -0.11 -14.07
N GLU A 409 14.41 1.10 -14.55
CA GLU A 409 15.77 1.62 -14.82
C GLU A 409 16.64 1.56 -13.57
N VAL A 410 16.13 2.03 -12.43
CA VAL A 410 16.85 1.99 -11.15
C VAL A 410 17.17 0.56 -10.70
N LEU A 411 16.23 -0.38 -10.88
CA LEU A 411 16.40 -1.76 -10.40
C LEU A 411 17.24 -2.65 -11.30
N LEU A 412 17.33 -2.31 -12.59
CA LEU A 412 18.11 -3.06 -13.59
C LEU A 412 19.49 -2.46 -13.85
N ASP A 413 19.75 -1.24 -13.35
CA ASP A 413 21.11 -0.69 -13.27
C ASP A 413 21.95 -1.47 -12.22
N PRO A 414 23.06 -2.12 -12.61
CA PRO A 414 23.82 -2.99 -11.70
C PRO A 414 24.40 -2.27 -10.49
N GLU A 415 24.87 -1.03 -10.66
CA GLU A 415 25.48 -0.25 -9.59
C GLU A 415 24.42 0.17 -8.57
N ARG A 416 23.33 0.81 -9.02
CA ARG A 416 22.20 1.21 -8.16
C ARG A 416 21.57 0.00 -7.46
N GLN A 417 21.41 -1.11 -8.18
CA GLN A 417 20.88 -2.35 -7.59
C GLN A 417 21.78 -2.87 -6.46
N ASN A 418 23.10 -2.87 -6.65
CA ASN A 418 24.07 -3.27 -5.62
C ASN A 418 23.96 -2.37 -4.39
N GLU A 419 24.01 -1.05 -4.58
CA GLU A 419 23.95 -0.09 -3.48
C GLU A 419 22.63 -0.21 -2.68
N LEU A 420 21.50 -0.35 -3.38
CA LEU A 420 20.20 -0.57 -2.73
C LEU A 420 20.18 -1.88 -1.94
N PHE A 421 20.73 -2.95 -2.51
CA PHE A 421 20.81 -4.25 -1.85
C PHE A 421 21.69 -4.20 -0.59
N GLU A 422 22.83 -3.52 -0.63
CA GLU A 422 23.71 -3.36 0.53
C GLU A 422 23.01 -2.59 1.65
N ARG A 423 22.31 -1.50 1.33
CA ARG A 423 21.60 -0.69 2.34
C ARG A 423 20.44 -1.44 3.01
N ILE A 424 19.70 -2.30 2.30
CA ILE A 424 18.67 -3.12 2.93
C ILE A 424 19.27 -4.20 3.82
N MET A 425 20.44 -4.75 3.45
CA MET A 425 21.14 -5.73 4.28
C MET A 425 21.74 -5.08 5.53
N ASP A 426 22.22 -3.84 5.45
CA ASP A 426 22.62 -3.06 6.62
C ASP A 426 21.42 -2.79 7.55
N ALA A 427 20.30 -2.32 7.00
CA ALA A 427 19.09 -2.13 7.77
C ALA A 427 18.55 -3.44 8.40
N LYS A 428 18.77 -4.59 7.75
CA LYS A 428 18.43 -5.91 8.31
C LYS A 428 19.31 -6.27 9.51
N LYS A 429 20.60 -5.91 9.50
CA LYS A 429 21.50 -6.13 10.65
C LYS A 429 21.07 -5.34 11.88
N ALA A 430 20.49 -4.16 11.67
CA ALA A 430 19.98 -3.31 12.73
C ALA A 430 18.68 -3.81 13.39
N VAL A 431 18.01 -4.82 12.82
CA VAL A 431 16.79 -5.35 13.42
C VAL A 431 17.13 -6.19 14.65
N GLU A 432 16.85 -5.63 15.83
CA GLU A 432 17.09 -6.24 17.13
C GLU A 432 16.15 -7.43 17.38
N ALA A 433 16.69 -8.64 17.26
CA ALA A 433 16.11 -9.92 17.66
C ALA A 433 14.67 -10.21 17.20
N GLU A 434 14.16 -11.41 17.54
CA GLU A 434 12.74 -11.72 17.36
C GLU A 434 11.94 -11.05 18.50
N PRO A 435 10.80 -10.38 18.22
CA PRO A 435 10.12 -9.57 19.23
C PRO A 435 9.68 -10.34 20.48
N TRP A 436 9.23 -11.59 20.32
CA TRP A 436 8.72 -12.38 21.43
C TRP A 436 9.83 -13.03 22.23
N GLU A 437 10.93 -13.43 21.61
CA GLU A 437 12.16 -13.83 22.31
C GLU A 437 12.65 -12.72 23.25
N ALA A 438 12.64 -11.46 22.79
CA ALA A 438 13.00 -10.31 23.64
C ALA A 438 11.98 -10.04 24.77
N ILE A 439 10.69 -10.34 24.56
CA ILE A 439 9.64 -10.13 25.57
C ILE A 439 9.63 -11.26 26.60
N THR A 440 9.74 -12.52 26.17
CA THR A 440 9.71 -13.68 27.06
C THR A 440 10.97 -13.75 27.91
N SER A 441 12.12 -13.30 27.40
CA SER A 441 13.36 -13.24 28.19
C SER A 441 13.48 -12.04 29.15
N ASN A 442 12.59 -11.04 29.08
CA ASN A 442 12.70 -9.80 29.86
C ASN A 442 11.40 -9.42 30.60
N ALA A 443 11.41 -9.51 31.94
CA ALA A 443 10.26 -9.17 32.78
C ALA A 443 9.77 -7.72 32.61
N GLN A 444 10.66 -6.75 32.40
CA GLN A 444 10.27 -5.35 32.15
C GLN A 444 9.51 -5.21 30.83
N ALA A 445 9.88 -5.99 29.81
CA ALA A 445 9.19 -6.00 28.52
C ALA A 445 7.79 -6.63 28.60
N ARG A 446 7.52 -7.50 29.59
CA ARG A 446 6.20 -8.10 29.82
C ARG A 446 5.18 -7.14 30.43
N LYS A 447 5.62 -6.09 31.15
CA LYS A 447 4.72 -5.14 31.85
C LYS A 447 3.62 -4.55 30.98
N ILE A 448 3.88 -4.34 29.68
CA ILE A 448 2.87 -3.78 28.77
C ILE A 448 1.68 -4.72 28.52
N PHE A 449 1.82 -6.02 28.81
CA PHE A 449 0.78 -7.04 28.67
C PHE A 449 0.01 -7.25 29.97
N GLU A 450 0.51 -6.73 31.10
CA GLU A 450 -0.20 -6.78 32.36
C GLU A 450 -1.49 -5.94 32.29
N VAL A 451 -2.49 -6.37 33.04
CA VAL A 451 -3.77 -5.68 33.21
C VAL A 451 -3.94 -5.43 34.70
N GLU A 452 -3.91 -4.16 35.10
CA GLU A 452 -4.29 -3.77 36.46
C GLU A 452 -5.79 -4.04 36.62
N LYS A 453 -6.13 -5.02 37.44
CA LYS A 453 -7.52 -5.26 37.85
C LYS A 453 -7.84 -4.24 38.94
N VAL A 454 -8.62 -3.22 38.57
CA VAL A 454 -9.18 -2.22 39.49
C VAL A 454 -10.40 -2.80 40.20
#